data_AF-A0A8D1FUN8-F1
#
_entry.id   AF-A0A8D1FUN8-F1
#
_cell.length_a   1.000
_cell.length_b   1.000
_cell.length_c   1.000
_cell.angle_alpha   90.00
_cell.angle_beta   90.00
_cell.angle_gamma   90.00
#
_symmetry.space_group_name_H-M   'P 1'
#
loop_
_entity.id
_entity.type
_entity.pdbx_description
1 polymer ?
#
loop_
_entity_poly.entity_id
_entity_poly.type
_entity_poly.pdbx_seq_one_letter_code
_entity_poly.pdbx_strand_id
1 'polypeptide(L)'
;MCAVFGGIYCLRHSVQCLVVDKESGKCKAIIDHFGQRIIAKHFIVEDSYFSENTCSRVQYRQISRAVLVTDKSVLKSNSDQQISILTVPADEPGAFAVRVIELCSSTMTCMKGTYLVHLTCTSSKTAREDLEPVVQKLFTPYTETEIENEEVEKPRLLWALYFNMRDSSDVSRNSYNDLPSNVYVCSGPDCGLGNDNAVKQVRLLVFLGFVLSRWCGRESELFFPLEGGKRDKKASLI
;
A
#
# COMPACT_ATOMS: atom_id res chain seq x y z
N MET A 1 16.35 -5.38 -4.82
CA MET A 1 17.35 -5.98 -3.91
C MET A 1 17.15 -7.48 -3.73
N CYS A 2 15.97 -8.01 -3.40
CA CYS A 2 15.76 -9.44 -3.12
C CYS A 2 16.31 -10.41 -4.20
N ALA A 3 16.09 -10.14 -5.49
CA ALA A 3 16.61 -11.00 -6.58
C ALA A 3 18.14 -11.14 -6.58
N VAL A 4 18.86 -10.05 -6.28
CA VAL A 4 20.34 -10.04 -6.26
C VAL A 4 20.89 -10.99 -5.19
N PHE A 5 20.13 -11.18 -4.11
CA PHE A 5 20.47 -12.11 -3.02
C PHE A 5 19.81 -13.49 -3.19
N GLY A 6 19.43 -13.86 -4.42
CA GLY A 6 18.89 -15.18 -4.76
C GLY A 6 17.37 -15.32 -4.62
N GLY A 7 16.64 -14.21 -4.44
CA GLY A 7 15.18 -14.23 -4.43
C GLY A 7 14.58 -14.59 -5.80
N ILE A 8 13.62 -15.51 -5.81
CA ILE A 8 12.93 -15.97 -7.02
C ILE A 8 11.62 -15.21 -7.19
N TYR A 9 11.33 -14.77 -8.42
CA TYR A 9 10.12 -14.03 -8.78
C TYR A 9 9.33 -14.79 -9.84
N CYS A 10 8.06 -15.05 -9.56
CA CYS A 10 7.14 -15.72 -10.49
C CYS A 10 5.92 -14.81 -10.72
N LEU A 11 5.85 -14.15 -11.88
CA LEU A 11 4.67 -13.39 -12.30
C LEU A 11 3.70 -14.31 -13.05
N ARG A 12 2.40 -13.96 -13.03
CA ARG A 12 1.31 -14.82 -13.55
C ARG A 12 1.29 -16.21 -12.91
N HIS A 13 1.68 -16.27 -11.63
CA HIS A 13 1.77 -17.51 -10.84
C HIS A 13 0.95 -17.34 -9.57
N SER A 14 -0.32 -17.74 -9.61
CA SER A 14 -1.21 -17.66 -8.45
C SER A 14 -1.04 -18.84 -7.49
N VAL A 15 -1.42 -18.59 -6.24
CA VAL A 15 -1.46 -19.59 -5.17
C VAL A 15 -2.92 -19.96 -4.92
N GLN A 16 -3.21 -21.26 -4.85
CA GLN A 16 -4.57 -21.76 -4.62
C GLN A 16 -4.94 -21.77 -3.13
N CYS A 17 -4.04 -22.29 -2.28
CA CYS A 17 -4.34 -22.42 -0.85
C CYS A 17 -3.09 -22.51 0.04
N LEU A 18 -3.32 -22.28 1.34
CA LEU A 18 -2.37 -22.50 2.43
C LEU A 18 -2.58 -23.91 2.99
N VAL A 19 -1.50 -24.65 3.22
CA VAL A 19 -1.54 -25.98 3.84
C VAL A 19 -1.24 -25.84 5.33
N VAL A 20 -2.30 -25.93 6.15
CA VAL A 20 -2.21 -25.80 7.61
C VAL A 20 -2.16 -27.18 8.26
N ASP A 21 -1.24 -27.33 9.19
CA ASP A 21 -1.11 -28.51 10.02
C ASP A 21 -2.14 -28.50 11.15
N LYS A 22 -2.97 -29.54 11.24
CA LYS A 22 -4.08 -29.60 12.21
C LYS A 22 -3.61 -29.67 13.67
N GLU A 23 -2.46 -30.28 13.93
CA GLU A 23 -1.93 -30.46 15.27
C GLU A 23 -1.25 -29.18 15.79
N SER A 24 -0.35 -28.60 14.99
CA SER A 24 0.38 -27.39 15.39
C SER A 24 -0.34 -26.07 15.07
N GLY A 25 -1.38 -26.10 14.24
CA GLY A 25 -2.08 -24.91 13.75
C GLY A 25 -1.23 -24.01 12.85
N LYS A 26 -0.04 -24.46 12.42
CA LYS A 26 0.90 -23.68 11.60
C LYS A 26 0.75 -23.99 10.12
N CYS A 27 0.97 -22.98 9.28
CA CYS A 27 1.09 -23.19 7.84
C CYS A 27 2.43 -23.87 7.51
N LYS A 28 2.43 -24.94 6.73
CA LYS A 28 3.63 -25.70 6.34
C LYS A 28 4.01 -25.51 4.86
N ALA A 29 3.04 -25.19 4.01
CA ALA A 29 3.26 -25.07 2.58
C ALA A 29 2.16 -24.23 1.91
N ILE A 30 2.39 -23.87 0.66
CA ILE A 30 1.35 -23.44 -0.28
C ILE A 30 1.15 -24.52 -1.35
N ILE A 31 -0.02 -24.51 -1.98
CA ILE A 31 -0.26 -25.20 -3.26
C ILE A 31 -0.48 -24.13 -4.33
N ASP A 32 0.32 -24.16 -5.39
CA ASP A 32 0.19 -23.22 -6.50
C ASP A 32 -0.87 -23.65 -7.53
N HIS A 33 -1.08 -22.83 -8.55
CA HIS A 33 -2.07 -23.12 -9.58
C HIS A 33 -1.74 -24.32 -10.49
N PHE A 34 -0.51 -24.85 -10.45
CA PHE A 34 -0.12 -26.10 -11.12
C PHE A 34 -0.30 -27.32 -10.21
N GLY A 35 -0.73 -27.13 -8.96
CA GLY A 35 -0.83 -28.18 -7.95
C GLY A 35 0.52 -28.51 -7.29
N GLN A 36 1.57 -27.73 -7.54
CA GLN A 36 2.86 -27.92 -6.90
C GLN A 36 2.80 -27.48 -5.44
N ARG A 37 3.27 -28.34 -4.55
CA ARG A 37 3.40 -28.05 -3.12
C ARG A 37 4.76 -27.42 -2.81
N ILE A 38 4.77 -26.19 -2.31
CA ILE A 38 5.99 -25.45 -1.96
C ILE A 38 6.03 -25.23 -0.45
N ILE A 39 7.04 -25.78 0.22
CA ILE A 39 7.21 -25.74 1.68
C ILE A 39 7.96 -24.47 2.09
N ALA A 40 7.48 -23.81 3.15
CA ALA A 40 8.15 -22.65 3.75
C ALA A 40 7.84 -22.55 5.26
N LYS A 41 8.69 -21.80 5.99
CA LYS A 41 8.51 -21.54 7.43
C LYS A 41 7.61 -20.34 7.72
N HIS A 42 7.66 -19.33 6.84
CA HIS A 42 6.95 -18.06 6.99
C HIS A 42 6.27 -17.72 5.67
N PHE A 43 5.06 -17.18 5.75
CA PHE A 43 4.25 -16.80 4.59
C PHE A 43 3.87 -15.34 4.75
N ILE A 44 4.19 -14.50 3.78
CA ILE A 44 3.79 -13.10 3.76
C ILE A 44 2.80 -12.94 2.61
N VAL A 45 1.58 -12.50 2.93
CA VAL A 45 0.46 -12.45 2.00
C VAL A 45 -0.15 -11.06 2.08
N GLU A 46 -0.39 -10.43 0.93
CA GLU A 46 -1.09 -9.15 0.88
C GLU A 46 -2.62 -9.38 1.00
N ASP A 47 -3.31 -8.45 1.65
CA ASP A 47 -4.74 -8.53 2.00
C ASP A 47 -5.64 -9.04 0.86
N SER A 48 -5.44 -8.54 -0.36
CA SER A 48 -6.30 -8.89 -1.50
C SER A 48 -6.24 -10.36 -1.93
N TYR A 49 -5.22 -11.11 -1.52
CA TYR A 49 -5.09 -12.54 -1.83
C TYR A 49 -5.87 -13.44 -0.86
N PHE A 50 -6.41 -12.90 0.23
CA PHE A 50 -7.23 -13.68 1.15
C PHE A 50 -8.65 -13.86 0.62
N SER A 51 -9.25 -14.99 1.02
CA SER A 51 -10.65 -15.28 0.70
C SER A 51 -11.61 -14.36 1.47
N GLU A 52 -12.81 -14.16 0.94
CA GLU A 52 -13.88 -13.43 1.62
C GLU A 52 -14.19 -13.99 3.00
N ASN A 53 -14.11 -15.31 3.17
CA ASN A 53 -14.30 -15.98 4.46
C ASN A 53 -13.22 -15.61 5.47
N THR A 54 -11.96 -15.47 5.04
CA THR A 54 -10.86 -15.03 5.91
C THR A 54 -11.06 -13.58 6.34
N CYS A 55 -11.60 -12.74 5.45
CA CYS A 55 -11.75 -11.30 5.66
C CYS A 55 -13.15 -10.88 6.15
N SER A 56 -14.03 -11.82 6.51
CA SER A 56 -15.45 -11.50 6.77
C SER A 56 -15.69 -10.56 7.97
N ARG A 57 -14.75 -10.47 8.91
CA ARG A 57 -14.79 -9.54 10.05
C ARG A 57 -13.95 -8.28 9.85
N VAL A 58 -13.30 -8.15 8.68
CA VAL A 58 -12.44 -7.00 8.37
C VAL A 58 -13.31 -5.83 7.92
N GLN A 59 -13.10 -4.68 8.55
CA GLN A 59 -13.72 -3.42 8.15
C GLN A 59 -12.72 -2.61 7.34
N TYR A 60 -12.94 -2.54 6.03
CA TYR A 60 -12.08 -1.78 5.14
C TYR A 60 -12.51 -0.32 5.05
N ARG A 61 -11.51 0.56 4.99
CA ARG A 61 -11.71 1.93 4.51
C ARG A 61 -11.64 1.95 2.98
N GLN A 62 -11.94 3.10 2.39
CA GLN A 62 -11.84 3.31 0.94
C GLN A 62 -11.07 4.61 0.66
N ILE A 63 -10.34 4.62 -0.46
CA ILE A 63 -9.60 5.77 -0.97
C ILE A 63 -10.25 6.18 -2.29
N SER A 64 -10.66 7.44 -2.38
CA SER A 64 -11.18 8.03 -3.60
C SER A 64 -10.01 8.56 -4.41
N ARG A 65 -9.85 8.07 -5.64
CA ARG A 65 -8.79 8.46 -6.56
C ARG A 65 -9.38 8.98 -7.86
N ALA A 66 -8.80 10.05 -8.38
CA ALA A 66 -8.98 10.47 -9.76
C ALA A 66 -7.64 10.62 -10.46
N VAL A 67 -7.62 10.29 -11.75
CA VAL A 67 -6.49 10.49 -12.64
C VAL A 67 -6.98 11.29 -13.83
N LEU A 68 -6.39 12.47 -14.03
CA LEU A 68 -6.78 13.40 -15.07
C LEU A 68 -5.62 13.64 -16.01
N VAL A 69 -5.93 13.84 -17.29
CA VAL A 69 -5.00 14.37 -18.28
C VAL A 69 -5.49 15.76 -18.67
N THR A 70 -4.63 16.77 -18.50
CA THR A 70 -4.95 18.17 -18.78
C THR A 70 -3.96 18.77 -19.78
N ASP A 71 -4.35 19.85 -20.46
CA ASP A 71 -3.51 20.53 -21.45
C ASP A 71 -2.56 21.57 -20.84
N LYS A 72 -2.85 22.05 -19.62
CA LYS A 72 -2.11 23.11 -18.92
C LYS A 72 -2.01 22.82 -17.43
N SER A 73 -1.05 23.49 -16.80
CA SER A 73 -0.91 23.54 -15.34
C SER A 73 -2.05 24.33 -14.70
N VAL A 74 -2.51 23.90 -13.52
CA VAL A 74 -3.50 24.60 -12.69
C VAL A 74 -3.04 26.01 -12.35
N LEU A 75 -1.73 26.20 -12.12
CA LEU A 75 -1.12 27.51 -11.87
C LEU A 75 -0.15 27.85 -13.00
N LYS A 76 -0.50 28.88 -13.79
CA LYS A 76 0.40 29.41 -14.82
C LYS A 76 1.65 29.97 -14.17
N SER A 77 2.82 29.56 -14.66
CA SER A 77 4.11 30.09 -14.23
C SER A 77 5.04 30.25 -15.44
N ASN A 78 6.20 30.86 -15.22
CA ASN A 78 7.20 31.07 -16.29
C ASN A 78 7.85 29.75 -16.77
N SER A 79 7.64 28.64 -16.05
CA SER A 79 8.17 27.32 -16.40
C SER A 79 7.03 26.29 -16.40
N ASP A 80 6.89 25.59 -17.51
CA ASP A 80 5.93 24.51 -17.71
C ASP A 80 6.40 23.15 -17.11
N GLN A 81 7.63 23.09 -16.60
CA GLN A 81 8.22 21.87 -16.03
C GLN A 81 8.19 21.90 -14.50
N GLN A 82 7.02 22.04 -13.91
CA GLN A 82 6.82 22.04 -12.46
C GLN A 82 6.07 20.80 -11.98
N ILE A 83 6.38 20.38 -10.75
CA ILE A 83 5.62 19.39 -10.00
C ILE A 83 4.99 20.14 -8.85
N SER A 84 3.67 20.11 -8.76
CA SER A 84 2.94 20.86 -7.74
C SER A 84 2.08 19.95 -6.88
N ILE A 85 1.94 20.33 -5.61
CA ILE A 85 0.99 19.71 -4.68
C ILE A 85 0.06 20.80 -4.15
N LEU A 86 -1.23 20.58 -4.35
CA LEU A 86 -2.30 21.45 -3.87
C LEU A 86 -3.18 20.67 -2.91
N THR A 87 -3.50 21.28 -1.78
CA THR A 87 -4.45 20.74 -0.81
C THR A 87 -5.71 21.57 -0.86
N VAL A 88 -6.84 20.92 -1.17
CA VAL A 88 -8.17 21.52 -1.18
C VAL A 88 -8.88 21.07 0.09
N PRO A 89 -9.14 21.98 1.05
CA PRO A 89 -9.90 21.65 2.26
C PRO A 89 -11.30 21.14 1.93
N ALA A 90 -11.91 20.42 2.88
CA ALA A 90 -13.29 20.00 2.77
C ALA A 90 -14.25 21.18 2.96
N ASP A 91 -15.19 21.36 2.03
CA ASP A 91 -16.23 22.39 2.12
C ASP A 91 -17.45 21.93 2.92
N GLU A 92 -17.73 20.62 2.95
CA GLU A 92 -18.89 20.03 3.63
C GLU A 92 -18.50 19.29 4.92
N PRO A 93 -19.34 19.33 5.98
CA PRO A 93 -19.14 18.52 7.18
C PRO A 93 -19.13 17.03 6.82
N GLY A 94 -18.05 16.33 7.19
CA GLY A 94 -17.89 14.89 6.91
C GLY A 94 -17.22 14.55 5.57
N ALA A 95 -16.85 15.55 4.77
CA ALA A 95 -15.92 15.37 3.66
C ALA A 95 -14.47 15.48 4.15
N PHE A 96 -13.55 14.87 3.41
CA PHE A 96 -12.12 14.90 3.70
C PHE A 96 -11.39 15.87 2.77
N ALA A 97 -10.28 16.43 3.24
CA ALA A 97 -9.42 17.26 2.39
C ALA A 97 -8.90 16.45 1.19
N VAL A 98 -8.94 17.07 0.02
CA VAL A 98 -8.50 16.48 -1.24
C VAL A 98 -7.08 16.94 -1.54
N ARG A 99 -6.18 16.00 -1.80
CA ARG A 99 -4.85 16.29 -2.30
C ARG A 99 -4.83 16.16 -3.81
N VAL A 100 -4.26 17.17 -4.47
CA VAL A 100 -4.07 17.24 -5.90
C VAL A 100 -2.56 17.28 -6.16
N ILE A 101 -2.05 16.31 -6.91
CA ILE A 101 -0.64 16.25 -7.33
C ILE A 101 -0.61 16.38 -8.84
N GLU A 102 0.08 17.39 -9.34
CA GLU A 102 0.24 17.64 -10.77
C GLU A 102 1.66 17.30 -11.20
N LEU A 103 1.75 16.50 -12.25
CA LEU A 103 3.00 16.02 -12.83
C LEU A 103 3.11 16.53 -14.27
N CYS A 104 4.16 17.29 -14.56
CA CYS A 104 4.51 17.68 -15.92
C CYS A 104 5.26 16.56 -16.67
N SER A 105 5.41 16.73 -17.98
CA SER A 105 6.05 15.73 -18.86
C SER A 105 7.50 15.38 -18.49
N SER A 106 8.25 16.25 -17.80
CA SER A 106 9.62 15.93 -17.34
C SER A 106 9.68 14.80 -16.31
N THR A 107 8.56 14.49 -15.65
CA THR A 107 8.43 13.30 -14.77
C THR A 107 8.37 12.00 -15.54
N MET A 108 8.27 12.06 -16.88
CA MET A 108 8.11 10.91 -17.77
C MET A 108 6.81 10.11 -17.54
N THR A 109 5.78 10.76 -16.99
CA THR A 109 4.46 10.13 -16.71
C THR A 109 3.36 10.50 -17.71
N CYS A 110 3.59 11.51 -18.55
CA CYS A 110 2.65 12.00 -19.55
C CYS A 110 3.38 12.57 -20.79
N MET A 111 2.64 12.74 -21.88
CA MET A 111 3.19 13.28 -23.14
C MET A 111 3.44 14.80 -23.04
N LYS A 112 4.34 15.32 -23.88
CA LYS A 112 4.59 16.77 -23.94
C LYS A 112 3.30 17.53 -24.28
N GLY A 113 3.13 18.70 -23.66
CA GLY A 113 1.91 19.51 -23.79
C GLY A 113 0.73 18.97 -22.97
N THR A 114 0.95 17.98 -22.10
CA THR A 114 -0.06 17.51 -21.15
C THR A 114 0.52 17.43 -19.75
N TYR A 115 -0.38 17.38 -18.77
CA TYR A 115 -0.08 17.15 -17.36
C TYR A 115 -0.91 15.97 -16.86
N LEU A 116 -0.30 15.18 -15.98
CA LEU A 116 -0.98 14.10 -15.28
C LEU A 116 -1.33 14.58 -13.87
N VAL A 117 -2.62 14.70 -13.58
CA VAL A 117 -3.11 15.19 -12.29
C VAL A 117 -3.74 14.04 -11.51
N HIS A 118 -3.26 13.84 -10.29
CA HIS A 118 -3.78 12.85 -9.35
C HIS A 118 -4.55 13.53 -8.22
N LEU A 119 -5.80 13.14 -8.02
CA LEU A 119 -6.58 13.55 -6.86
C LEU A 119 -6.74 12.37 -5.91
N THR A 120 -6.63 12.64 -4.60
CA THR A 120 -6.76 11.63 -3.54
C THR A 120 -7.44 12.19 -2.30
N CYS A 121 -8.39 11.45 -1.76
CA CYS A 121 -8.90 11.66 -0.41
C CYS A 121 -9.38 10.32 0.19
N THR A 122 -9.62 10.32 1.50
CA THR A 122 -10.41 9.25 2.12
C THR A 122 -11.83 9.31 1.55
N SER A 123 -12.36 8.16 1.14
CA SER A 123 -13.69 8.12 0.54
C SER A 123 -14.78 8.38 1.56
N SER A 124 -15.75 9.22 1.18
CA SER A 124 -17.04 9.33 1.88
C SER A 124 -18.13 8.60 1.09
N LYS A 125 -18.09 8.66 -0.24
CA LYS A 125 -18.99 7.93 -1.15
C LYS A 125 -18.21 7.32 -2.32
N THR A 126 -18.67 7.51 -3.56
CA THR A 126 -17.92 7.13 -4.76
C THR A 126 -16.82 8.14 -5.06
N ALA A 127 -15.74 7.70 -5.70
CA ALA A 127 -14.63 8.58 -6.06
C ALA A 127 -15.05 9.75 -6.96
N ARG A 128 -16.08 9.56 -7.79
CA ARG A 128 -16.63 10.64 -8.62
C ARG A 128 -17.36 11.66 -7.76
N GLU A 129 -18.26 11.24 -6.88
CA GLU A 129 -19.00 12.16 -6.01
C GLU A 129 -18.06 12.95 -5.08
N ASP A 130 -17.00 12.32 -4.59
CA ASP A 130 -16.05 12.95 -3.68
C ASP A 130 -15.13 13.97 -4.40
N LEU A 131 -14.77 13.71 -5.66
CA LEU A 131 -13.68 14.44 -6.34
C LEU A 131 -14.15 15.35 -7.48
N GLU A 132 -15.25 15.03 -8.16
CA GLU A 132 -15.80 15.82 -9.26
C GLU A 132 -16.01 17.30 -8.90
N PRO A 133 -16.49 17.67 -7.68
CA PRO A 133 -16.60 19.09 -7.30
C PRO A 133 -15.26 19.82 -7.32
N VAL A 134 -14.16 19.16 -6.96
CA VAL A 134 -12.81 19.74 -7.02
C VAL A 134 -12.33 19.82 -8.47
N VAL A 135 -12.61 18.81 -9.28
CA VAL A 135 -12.26 18.79 -10.70
C VAL A 135 -12.94 19.95 -11.44
N GLN A 136 -14.25 20.15 -11.24
CA GLN A 136 -15.01 21.24 -11.87
C GLN A 136 -14.58 22.64 -11.40
N LYS A 137 -14.06 22.76 -10.16
CA LYS A 137 -13.48 24.01 -9.67
C LYS A 137 -12.17 24.33 -10.36
N LEU A 138 -11.32 23.34 -10.61
CA LEU A 138 -9.96 23.54 -11.13
C LEU A 138 -9.87 23.48 -12.66
N PHE A 139 -10.77 22.76 -13.33
CA PHE A 139 -10.65 22.43 -14.75
C PHE A 139 -11.96 22.64 -15.52
N THR A 140 -11.84 22.91 -16.82
CA THR A 140 -12.98 22.99 -17.75
C THR A 140 -13.02 21.74 -18.62
N PRO A 141 -14.15 21.01 -18.73
CA PRO A 141 -14.28 19.88 -19.65
C PRO A 141 -13.96 20.28 -21.09
N TYR A 142 -13.24 19.43 -21.83
CA TYR A 142 -13.00 19.68 -23.25
C TYR A 142 -14.32 19.64 -24.05
N THR A 143 -14.64 20.73 -24.74
CA THR A 143 -15.74 20.81 -25.71
C THR A 143 -15.18 21.27 -27.07
N GLU A 144 -15.59 20.60 -28.15
CA GLU A 144 -15.12 20.94 -29.52
C GLU A 144 -15.56 22.34 -29.98
N THR A 145 -16.60 22.90 -29.35
CA THR A 145 -17.23 24.18 -29.70
C THR A 145 -16.50 25.43 -29.18
N GLU A 146 -15.51 25.28 -28.29
CA GLU A 146 -14.78 26.41 -27.67
C GLU A 146 -13.40 26.67 -28.32
N ILE A 147 -13.18 26.24 -29.56
CA ILE A 147 -11.89 26.45 -30.23
C ILE A 147 -11.66 27.94 -30.57
N GLU A 148 -12.70 28.78 -30.59
CA GLU A 148 -12.57 30.08 -31.25
C GLU A 148 -12.57 31.36 -30.40
N ASN A 149 -13.01 31.48 -29.14
CA ASN A 149 -13.19 32.86 -28.61
C ASN A 149 -13.09 33.21 -27.10
N GLU A 150 -12.57 32.39 -26.19
CA GLU A 150 -12.37 32.88 -24.81
C GLU A 150 -10.99 32.51 -24.24
N GLU A 151 -10.36 33.48 -23.55
CA GLU A 151 -9.20 33.24 -22.70
C GLU A 151 -9.61 32.30 -21.56
N VAL A 152 -9.64 30.99 -21.83
CA VAL A 152 -10.00 30.00 -20.81
C VAL A 152 -8.96 30.08 -19.70
N GLU A 153 -9.40 30.61 -18.55
CA GLU A 153 -8.54 30.84 -17.38
C GLU A 153 -8.07 29.52 -16.78
N LYS A 154 -8.94 28.50 -16.79
CA LYS A 154 -8.70 27.15 -16.28
C LYS A 154 -8.12 26.20 -17.34
N PRO A 155 -7.30 25.19 -16.95
CA PRO A 155 -6.86 24.16 -17.87
C PRO A 155 -8.01 23.30 -18.37
N ARG A 156 -7.89 22.78 -19.60
CA ARG A 156 -8.86 21.88 -20.20
C ARG A 156 -8.62 20.45 -19.71
N LEU A 157 -9.69 19.78 -19.32
CA LEU A 157 -9.71 18.38 -18.96
C LEU A 157 -9.91 17.53 -20.23
N LEU A 158 -8.85 16.84 -20.65
CA LEU A 158 -8.84 16.01 -21.85
C LEU A 158 -9.38 14.61 -21.57
N TRP A 159 -9.08 14.08 -20.37
CA TRP A 159 -9.51 12.76 -19.95
C TRP A 159 -9.57 12.66 -18.43
N ALA A 160 -10.52 11.88 -17.90
CA ALA A 160 -10.68 11.64 -16.48
C ALA A 160 -11.06 10.19 -16.18
N LEU A 161 -10.45 9.63 -15.14
CA LEU A 161 -10.81 8.35 -14.53
C LEU A 161 -11.03 8.56 -13.04
N TYR A 162 -12.13 8.02 -12.52
CA TYR A 162 -12.46 7.99 -11.09
C TYR A 162 -12.61 6.55 -10.65
N PHE A 163 -12.01 6.20 -9.51
CA PHE A 163 -12.17 4.86 -8.93
C PHE A 163 -11.92 4.89 -7.42
N ASN A 164 -12.58 3.98 -6.71
CA ASN A 164 -12.33 3.72 -5.30
C ASN A 164 -11.31 2.58 -5.18
N MET A 165 -10.41 2.69 -4.20
CA MET A 165 -9.45 1.65 -3.86
C MET A 165 -9.65 1.24 -2.41
N ARG A 166 -9.64 -0.08 -2.14
CA ARG A 166 -9.69 -0.60 -0.79
C ARG A 166 -8.48 -0.11 0.01
N ASP A 167 -8.76 0.45 1.17
CA ASP A 167 -7.75 0.73 2.18
C ASP A 167 -7.82 -0.32 3.29
N SER A 168 -6.83 -1.22 3.29
CA SER A 168 -6.62 -2.26 4.30
C SER A 168 -5.49 -1.93 5.29
N SER A 169 -5.04 -0.68 5.31
CA SER A 169 -4.06 -0.21 6.31
C SER A 169 -4.67 -0.17 7.72
N ASP A 170 -3.80 -0.27 8.72
CA ASP A 170 -4.17 -0.26 10.15
C ASP A 170 -5.16 -1.36 10.59
N VAL A 171 -5.41 -2.38 9.76
CA VAL A 171 -6.26 -3.53 10.13
C VAL A 171 -5.50 -4.45 11.09
N SER A 172 -6.12 -4.76 12.23
CA SER A 172 -5.56 -5.71 13.19
C SER A 172 -5.57 -7.13 12.64
N ARG A 173 -4.51 -7.89 12.95
CA ARG A 173 -4.43 -9.33 12.65
C ARG A 173 -5.66 -10.09 13.14
N ASN A 174 -6.20 -9.72 14.29
CA ASN A 174 -7.32 -10.43 14.93
C ASN A 174 -8.64 -10.27 14.17
N SER A 175 -8.71 -9.33 13.21
CA SER A 175 -9.85 -9.17 12.32
C SER A 175 -9.91 -10.25 11.24
N TYR A 176 -8.82 -10.95 10.97
CA TYR A 176 -8.78 -12.07 10.01
C TYR A 176 -9.12 -13.40 10.71
N ASN A 177 -9.90 -14.24 10.04
CA ASN A 177 -10.33 -15.53 10.56
C ASN A 177 -9.26 -16.61 10.37
N ASP A 178 -9.09 -17.46 11.39
CA ASP A 178 -8.33 -18.71 11.33
C ASP A 178 -6.90 -18.58 10.76
N LEU A 179 -6.27 -17.43 10.97
CA LEU A 179 -4.97 -17.13 10.36
C LEU A 179 -3.82 -17.76 11.19
N PRO A 180 -3.05 -18.70 10.63
CA PRO A 180 -1.93 -19.33 11.33
C PRO A 180 -0.87 -18.31 11.76
N SER A 181 -0.28 -18.48 12.95
CA SER A 181 0.65 -17.50 13.55
C SER A 181 1.88 -17.18 12.70
N ASN A 182 2.27 -18.05 11.76
CA ASN A 182 3.39 -17.86 10.84
C ASN A 182 2.99 -17.35 9.44
N VAL A 183 1.72 -16.96 9.26
CA VAL A 183 1.21 -16.27 8.08
C VAL A 183 1.03 -14.80 8.44
N TYR A 184 1.75 -13.90 7.77
CA TYR A 184 1.76 -12.48 8.03
C TYR A 184 0.99 -11.73 6.94
N VAL A 185 0.22 -10.71 7.34
CA VAL A 185 -0.59 -9.91 6.42
C VAL A 185 0.12 -8.60 6.10
N CYS A 186 0.22 -8.28 4.82
CA CYS A 186 0.57 -6.95 4.31
C CYS A 186 -0.70 -6.21 3.88
N SER A 187 -0.80 -4.91 4.19
CA SER A 187 -1.90 -4.10 3.69
C SER A 187 -1.63 -3.64 2.26
N GLY A 188 -2.67 -3.17 1.59
CA GLY A 188 -2.56 -2.34 0.41
C GLY A 188 -2.06 -0.92 0.76
N PRO A 189 -2.13 0.01 -0.20
CA PRO A 189 -1.77 1.41 0.01
C PRO A 189 -2.74 2.11 0.98
N ASP A 190 -2.21 3.03 1.78
CA ASP A 190 -2.98 3.92 2.63
C ASP A 190 -3.27 5.26 1.95
N CYS A 191 -4.18 6.06 2.53
CA CYS A 191 -4.52 7.38 2.02
C CYS A 191 -3.50 8.47 2.40
N GLY A 192 -2.33 8.12 2.96
CA GLY A 192 -1.26 9.07 3.30
C GLY A 192 -0.59 9.72 2.09
N LEU A 193 0.18 10.79 2.33
CA LEU A 193 1.02 11.39 1.29
C LEU A 193 2.34 10.60 1.10
N GLY A 194 2.88 10.07 2.20
CA GLY A 194 4.13 9.31 2.23
C GLY A 194 3.91 7.81 2.31
N ASN A 195 5.01 7.06 2.45
CA ASN A 195 5.02 5.59 2.51
C ASN A 195 5.31 5.05 3.92
N ASP A 196 5.09 5.86 4.96
CA ASP A 196 5.47 5.52 6.33
C ASP A 196 4.79 4.25 6.83
N ASN A 197 3.51 4.05 6.50
CA ASN A 197 2.78 2.86 6.89
C ASN A 197 3.41 1.59 6.28
N ALA A 198 3.65 1.59 4.97
CA ALA A 198 4.33 0.49 4.28
C ALA A 198 5.71 0.18 4.89
N VAL A 199 6.51 1.21 5.19
CA VAL A 199 7.84 1.03 5.80
C VAL A 199 7.74 0.48 7.23
N LYS A 200 6.78 0.98 8.04
CA LYS A 200 6.55 0.49 9.40
C LYS A 200 6.13 -0.98 9.42
N GLN A 201 5.21 -1.37 8.54
CA GLN A 201 4.74 -2.75 8.44
C GLN A 201 5.90 -3.71 8.10
N VAL A 202 6.71 -3.38 7.10
CA VAL A 202 7.87 -4.21 6.71
C VAL A 202 8.86 -4.35 7.87
N ARG A 203 9.17 -3.26 8.59
CA ARG A 203 10.07 -3.32 9.75
C ARG A 203 9.56 -4.26 10.83
N LEU A 204 8.26 -4.20 11.15
CA LEU A 204 7.64 -5.06 12.15
C LEU A 204 7.62 -6.54 11.73
N LEU A 205 7.32 -6.82 10.46
CA LEU A 205 7.34 -8.18 9.92
C LEU A 205 8.74 -8.80 9.89
N VAL A 206 9.75 -8.03 9.50
CA VAL A 206 11.15 -8.48 9.52
C VAL A 206 11.62 -8.74 10.95
N PHE A 207 11.23 -7.89 11.90
CA PHE A 207 11.56 -8.09 13.31
C PHE A 207 10.93 -9.39 13.86
N LEU A 208 9.64 -9.61 13.60
CA LEU A 208 8.92 -10.81 14.03
C LEU A 208 9.41 -12.09 13.34
N GLY A 209 9.67 -12.03 12.03
CA GLY A 209 10.08 -13.19 11.24
C GLY A 209 11.54 -13.59 11.43
N PHE A 210 12.44 -12.62 11.59
CA PHE A 210 13.89 -12.86 11.56
C PHE A 210 14.57 -12.68 12.91
N VAL A 211 14.27 -11.61 13.67
CA VAL A 211 15.01 -11.30 14.90
C VAL A 211 14.59 -12.23 16.04
N LEU A 212 13.28 -12.44 16.24
CA LEU A 212 12.79 -13.39 17.24
C LEU A 212 13.17 -14.83 16.93
N SER A 213 13.12 -15.25 15.66
CA SER A 213 13.54 -16.60 15.25
C SER A 213 15.04 -16.84 15.48
N ARG A 214 15.88 -15.81 15.34
CA ARG A 214 17.33 -15.91 15.57
C ARG A 214 17.71 -15.79 17.05
N TRP A 215 16.91 -15.11 17.87
CA TRP A 215 17.07 -15.06 19.34
C TRP A 215 16.58 -16.35 20.00
N CYS A 216 15.39 -16.84 19.65
CA CYS A 216 14.82 -18.08 20.19
C CYS A 216 15.58 -19.34 19.72
N GLY A 217 16.29 -19.25 18.58
CA GLY A 217 17.19 -20.30 18.10
C GLY A 217 18.65 -20.21 18.61
N ARG A 218 18.98 -19.23 19.46
CA ARG A 218 20.35 -19.02 20.00
C ARG A 218 20.47 -19.20 21.51
N GLU A 219 19.48 -19.78 22.19
CA GLU A 219 19.68 -20.20 23.59
C GLU A 219 20.52 -21.48 23.72
N SER A 220 20.83 -22.20 22.63
CA SER A 220 21.68 -23.40 22.68
C SER A 220 23.15 -23.20 22.28
N GLU A 221 23.57 -22.03 21.78
CA GLU A 221 24.97 -21.80 21.38
C GLU A 221 25.41 -20.34 21.56
N LEU A 222 25.54 -19.89 22.82
CA LEU A 222 26.40 -18.74 23.17
C LEU A 222 27.06 -19.00 24.53
N PHE A 223 28.07 -19.87 24.54
CA PHE A 223 29.15 -19.77 25.52
C PHE A 223 29.95 -18.51 25.17
N PHE A 224 29.81 -17.45 25.98
CA PHE A 224 30.78 -16.36 25.98
C PHE A 224 31.94 -16.75 26.92
N PRO A 225 33.22 -16.63 26.51
CA PRO A 225 34.31 -16.67 27.48
C PRO A 225 34.33 -15.32 28.19
N LEU A 226 33.77 -15.27 29.40
CA LEU A 226 34.10 -14.20 30.34
C LEU A 226 35.32 -14.66 31.13
N GLU A 227 36.50 -14.16 30.75
CA GLU A 227 37.64 -14.15 31.65
C GLU A 227 37.32 -13.29 32.87
N GLY A 228 37.52 -13.87 34.06
CA GLY A 228 37.85 -13.12 35.28
C GLY A 228 36.79 -13.08 36.37
N GLY A 229 36.92 -13.98 37.35
CA GLY A 229 36.72 -13.60 38.76
C GLY A 229 35.73 -14.38 39.62
N LYS A 230 36.27 -15.37 40.35
CA LYS A 230 35.92 -15.87 41.69
C LYS A 230 34.54 -16.53 41.97
N ARG A 231 34.67 -17.81 42.34
CA ARG A 231 33.87 -18.67 43.25
C ARG A 231 32.85 -17.93 44.15
N ASP A 232 31.60 -18.41 44.19
CA ASP A 232 31.11 -19.23 45.31
C ASP A 232 29.70 -19.86 45.06
N LYS A 233 29.65 -21.18 45.30
CA LYS A 233 28.61 -22.04 45.92
C LYS A 233 27.07 -21.79 45.76
N LYS A 234 26.43 -22.92 45.42
CA LYS A 234 25.18 -23.58 45.96
C LYS A 234 23.90 -23.58 45.08
N ALA A 235 23.50 -24.82 44.72
CA ALA A 235 22.16 -25.46 44.82
C ALA A 235 20.94 -24.78 44.15
N SER A 236 19.94 -25.45 43.57
CA SER A 236 19.46 -26.85 43.62
C SER A 236 18.43 -27.05 42.49
N LEU A 237 18.32 -28.28 41.98
CA LEU A 237 17.22 -28.76 41.14
C LEU A 237 15.88 -28.78 41.92
N ILE A 238 14.80 -28.38 41.23
CA ILE A 238 13.54 -29.15 41.11
C ILE A 238 13.08 -29.00 39.66
#